data_AF-A0A8H7T303-F1
#
_entry.id   AF-A0A8H7T303-F1
#
_cell.length_a   1.000
_cell.length_b   1.000
_cell.length_c   1.000
_cell.angle_alpha   90.00
_cell.angle_beta   90.00
_cell.angle_gamma   90.00
#
_symmetry.space_group_name_H-M   'P 1'
#
loop_
_entity.id
_entity.type
_entity.pdbx_description
1 polymer ?
#
loop_
_entity_poly.entity_id
_entity_poly.type
_entity_poly.pdbx_seq_one_letter_code
_entity_poly.pdbx_strand_id
1 'polypeptide(L)'
;MAAPRSLQQLHDVQTFPGKGRGLIALVDIEPGERIICEVPMFRFREFWPARDATAAQRALSHARLKDEVISKFSGLSPQQQQVFLTLHNNHGSNARYSDGAGKLAGIARTNAMPSGSFVGHPHAGVF
;
A
#
# COMPACT_ATOMS: atom_id res chain seq x y z
N MET A 1 -5.93 -18.17 -32.52
CA MET A 1 -4.88 -17.67 -31.61
C MET A 1 -4.63 -16.21 -31.95
N ALA A 2 -4.99 -15.28 -31.08
CA ALA A 2 -4.76 -13.85 -31.32
C ALA A 2 -3.28 -13.53 -31.10
N ALA A 3 -2.68 -12.76 -32.01
CA ALA A 3 -1.33 -12.25 -31.87
C ALA A 3 -1.19 -11.46 -30.54
N PRO A 4 -0.02 -11.51 -29.87
CA PRO A 4 0.22 -10.65 -28.72
C PRO A 4 0.02 -9.20 -29.16
N ARG A 5 -0.92 -8.48 -28.53
CA ARG A 5 -1.11 -7.05 -28.77
C ARG A 5 0.25 -6.39 -28.59
N SER A 6 0.67 -5.63 -29.60
CA SER A 6 1.80 -4.73 -29.46
C SER A 6 1.60 -3.88 -28.20
N LEU A 7 2.67 -3.63 -27.46
CA LEU A 7 2.72 -2.69 -26.33
C LEU A 7 2.47 -1.28 -26.85
N GLN A 8 1.26 -0.99 -27.34
CA GLN A 8 0.87 0.38 -27.58
C GLN A 8 0.88 1.08 -26.24
N GLN A 9 1.66 2.15 -26.17
CA GLN A 9 1.73 3.00 -25.01
C GLN A 9 0.33 3.61 -24.78
N LEU A 10 -0.40 3.10 -23.79
CA LEU A 10 -1.79 3.52 -23.51
C LEU A 10 -1.85 4.93 -22.92
N HIS A 11 -0.76 5.37 -22.28
CA HIS A 11 -0.69 6.63 -21.56
C HIS A 11 0.69 7.27 -21.64
N ASP A 12 0.74 8.58 -21.42
CA ASP A 12 1.96 9.35 -21.29
C ASP A 12 1.97 10.18 -19.99
N VAL A 13 3.16 10.53 -19.50
CA VAL A 13 3.34 11.38 -18.32
C VAL A 13 3.53 12.82 -18.77
N GLN A 14 2.60 13.70 -18.41
CA GLN A 14 2.67 15.12 -18.77
C GLN A 14 2.53 16.03 -17.54
N THR A 15 3.07 17.24 -17.66
CA THR A 15 2.90 18.29 -16.66
C THR A 15 1.63 19.09 -16.97
N PHE A 16 0.71 19.11 -16.02
CA PHE A 16 -0.54 19.86 -16.08
C PHE A 16 -0.38 21.20 -15.34
N PRO A 17 -0.64 22.35 -16.00
CA PRO A 17 -0.58 23.66 -15.37
C PRO A 17 -1.43 23.72 -14.09
N GLY A 18 -0.80 24.13 -12.98
CA GLY A 18 -1.46 24.24 -11.67
C GLY A 18 -1.76 22.92 -10.95
N LYS A 19 -1.42 21.76 -11.51
CA LYS A 19 -1.71 20.43 -10.93
C LYS A 19 -0.49 19.52 -10.76
N GLY A 20 0.62 19.80 -11.44
CA GLY A 20 1.83 18.99 -11.39
C GLY A 20 1.86 17.91 -12.48
N ARG A 21 2.62 16.83 -12.27
CA ARG A 21 2.71 15.72 -13.24
C ARG A 21 1.52 14.78 -13.10
N GLY A 22 0.98 14.33 -14.21
CA GLY A 22 -0.11 13.36 -14.28
C GLY A 22 -0.01 12.48 -15.52
N LEU A 23 -0.99 11.59 -15.69
CA LEU A 23 -1.06 10.67 -16.82
C LEU A 23 -2.18 11.09 -17.76
N ILE A 24 -1.92 11.04 -19.06
CA ILE A 24 -2.90 11.29 -20.13
C ILE A 24 -3.03 10.04 -20.99
N ALA A 25 -4.26 9.65 -21.32
CA ALA A 25 -4.50 8.57 -22.27
C ALA A 25 -4.09 9.01 -23.68
N LEU A 26 -3.35 8.17 -24.40
CA LEU A 26 -2.95 8.43 -25.80
C LEU A 26 -3.93 7.81 -26.81
N VAL A 27 -4.78 6.90 -26.35
CA VAL A 27 -5.75 6.16 -27.15
C VAL A 27 -7.04 6.00 -26.34
N ASP A 28 -8.13 5.65 -27.02
CA ASP A 28 -9.34 5.19 -26.34
C ASP A 28 -9.06 3.88 -25.60
N ILE A 29 -9.40 3.83 -24.31
CA ILE A 29 -9.14 2.69 -23.43
C ILE A 29 -10.47 1.97 -23.17
N GLU A 30 -10.54 0.73 -23.62
CA GLU A 30 -11.72 -0.10 -23.42
C GLU A 30 -11.99 -0.37 -21.93
N PRO A 31 -13.26 -0.46 -21.52
CA PRO A 31 -13.61 -0.82 -20.16
C PRO A 31 -12.97 -2.15 -19.71
N GLY A 32 -12.30 -2.13 -18.57
CA GLY A 32 -11.62 -3.30 -18.01
C GLY A 32 -10.17 -3.50 -18.48
N GLU A 33 -9.66 -2.66 -19.37
CA GLU A 33 -8.25 -2.71 -19.77
C GLU A 33 -7.34 -2.24 -18.62
N ARG A 34 -6.24 -2.96 -18.40
CA ARG A 34 -5.26 -2.63 -17.35
C ARG A 34 -4.32 -1.54 -17.83
N ILE A 35 -4.42 -0.35 -17.24
CA ILE A 35 -3.60 0.81 -17.62
C ILE A 35 -2.26 0.83 -16.87
N ILE A 36 -2.29 0.60 -15.54
CA ILE A 36 -1.13 0.65 -14.65
C ILE A 36 -1.25 -0.47 -13.63
N CYS A 37 -0.11 -0.98 -13.17
CA CYS A 37 -0.02 -1.85 -12.00
C CYS A 37 1.10 -1.33 -11.12
N GLU A 38 0.75 -0.71 -9.99
CA GLU A 38 1.74 -0.24 -9.02
C GLU A 38 2.29 -1.42 -8.22
N VAL A 39 3.60 -1.43 -8.00
CA VAL A 39 4.25 -2.42 -7.15
C VAL A 39 4.33 -1.85 -5.74
N PRO A 40 3.76 -2.52 -4.73
CA PRO A 40 3.81 -2.01 -3.37
C PRO A 40 5.26 -2.01 -2.86
N MET A 41 5.63 -0.99 -2.09
CA MET A 41 6.89 -0.93 -1.34
C MET A 41 7.08 -2.19 -0.50
N PHE A 42 6.02 -2.63 0.17
CA PHE A 42 5.96 -3.96 0.80
C PHE A 42 4.52 -4.42 1.01
N ARG A 43 4.36 -5.74 1.17
CA ARG A 43 3.10 -6.40 1.54
C ARG A 43 3.21 -7.00 2.93
N PHE A 44 2.09 -7.07 3.63
CA PHE A 44 1.98 -7.74 4.91
C PHE A 44 0.75 -8.67 4.94
N ARG A 45 0.84 -9.70 5.79
CA ARG A 45 -0.12 -10.81 5.88
C ARG A 45 -1.24 -10.53 6.86
N GLU A 46 -0.97 -9.77 7.91
CA GLU A 46 -1.97 -9.54 8.94
C GLU A 46 -3.09 -8.61 8.47
N PHE A 47 -4.29 -9.17 8.44
CA PHE A 47 -5.51 -8.42 8.27
C PHE A 47 -6.06 -8.01 9.64
N TRP A 48 -6.77 -6.89 9.63
CA TRP A 48 -7.34 -6.29 10.81
C TRP A 48 -8.20 -7.28 11.59
N PRO A 49 -8.13 -7.26 12.94
CA PRO A 49 -8.96 -8.12 13.74
C PRO A 49 -10.42 -7.92 13.34
N ALA A 50 -11.15 -9.02 13.22
CA ALA A 50 -12.57 -9.00 12.87
C ALA A 50 -13.34 -8.05 13.80
N ARG A 51 -14.46 -7.50 13.34
CA ARG A 51 -15.23 -6.49 14.08
C ARG A 51 -15.60 -6.97 15.49
N ASP A 52 -15.92 -8.26 15.59
CA ASP A 52 -16.29 -9.02 16.79
C ASP A 52 -15.09 -9.60 17.57
N ALA A 53 -13.85 -9.33 17.17
CA ALA A 53 -12.66 -9.81 17.88
C ALA A 53 -12.63 -9.35 19.34
N THR A 54 -12.22 -10.23 20.23
CA THR A 54 -11.99 -9.92 21.65
C THR A 54 -10.85 -8.90 21.83
N ALA A 55 -10.79 -8.26 23.00
CA ALA A 55 -9.69 -7.34 23.32
C ALA A 55 -8.30 -8.01 23.21
N ALA A 56 -8.19 -9.28 23.64
CA ALA A 56 -6.96 -10.05 23.55
C ALA A 56 -6.55 -10.33 22.10
N GLN A 57 -7.50 -10.71 21.24
CA GLN A 57 -7.24 -10.92 19.81
C GLN A 57 -6.80 -9.62 19.12
N ARG A 58 -7.45 -8.49 19.44
CA ARG A 58 -7.04 -7.19 18.90
C ARG A 58 -5.63 -6.79 19.34
N ALA A 59 -5.26 -7.04 20.59
CA ALA A 59 -3.92 -6.77 21.11
C ALA A 59 -2.86 -7.63 20.40
N LEU A 60 -3.15 -8.93 20.21
CA LEU A 60 -2.26 -9.85 19.51
C LEU A 60 -2.04 -9.43 18.05
N SER A 61 -3.10 -9.10 17.31
CA SER A 61 -2.97 -8.62 15.92
C SER A 61 -2.20 -7.30 15.85
N HIS A 62 -2.40 -6.40 16.82
CA HIS A 62 -1.61 -5.16 16.86
C HIS A 62 -0.11 -5.42 17.08
N ALA A 63 0.26 -6.35 17.96
CA ALA A 63 1.66 -6.70 18.20
C ALA A 63 2.30 -7.31 16.94
N ARG A 64 1.61 -8.28 16.32
CA ARG A 64 2.10 -8.93 15.10
C ARG A 64 2.23 -7.98 13.91
N LEU A 65 1.29 -7.05 13.75
CA LEU A 65 1.41 -5.97 12.77
C LEU A 65 2.66 -5.13 13.00
N LYS A 66 2.94 -4.72 14.24
CA LYS A 66 4.14 -3.92 14.56
C LYS A 66 5.40 -4.68 14.15
N ASP A 67 5.49 -5.96 14.52
CA ASP A 67 6.65 -6.80 14.21
C ASP A 67 6.84 -6.99 12.70
N GLU A 68 5.75 -7.27 11.97
CA GLU A 68 5.79 -7.44 10.52
C GLU A 68 6.19 -6.14 9.82
N VAL A 69 5.60 -5.00 10.20
CA VAL A 69 5.92 -3.69 9.60
C VAL A 69 7.36 -3.29 9.88
N ILE A 70 7.89 -3.52 11.09
CA ILE A 70 9.30 -3.27 11.39
C ILE A 70 10.19 -4.11 10.47
N SER A 71 9.93 -5.41 10.39
CA SER A 71 10.70 -6.32 9.55
C SER A 71 10.70 -5.89 8.08
N LYS A 72 9.53 -5.48 7.56
CA LYS A 72 9.40 -4.98 6.18
C LYS A 72 10.11 -3.66 5.98
N PHE A 73 9.94 -2.70 6.90
CA PHE A 73 10.56 -1.39 6.83
C PHE A 73 12.09 -1.49 6.86
N SER A 74 12.66 -2.35 7.72
CA SER A 74 14.09 -2.60 7.78
C SER A 74 14.65 -3.23 6.50
N GLY A 75 13.82 -3.92 5.73
CA GLY A 75 14.19 -4.48 4.43
C GLY A 75 14.10 -3.51 3.25
N LEU A 76 13.55 -2.30 3.45
CA LEU A 76 13.45 -1.26 2.40
C LEU A 76 14.81 -0.58 2.16
N SER A 77 15.00 -0.06 0.95
CA SER A 77 16.14 0.83 0.67
C SER A 77 16.03 2.13 1.49
N PRO A 78 17.13 2.86 1.77
CA PRO A 78 17.07 4.13 2.49
C PRO A 78 16.11 5.15 1.86
N GLN A 79 16.04 5.19 0.53
CA GLN A 79 15.13 6.06 -0.21
C GLN A 79 13.67 5.66 0.02
N GLN A 80 13.37 4.36 -0.03
CA GLN A 80 12.03 3.85 0.27
C GLN A 80 11.67 4.07 1.75
N GLN A 81 12.59 3.90 2.68
CA GLN A 81 12.34 4.22 4.09
C GLN A 81 11.97 5.70 4.27
N GLN A 82 12.69 6.60 3.60
CA GLN A 82 12.39 8.03 3.64
C GLN A 82 11.01 8.33 3.06
N VAL A 83 10.68 7.79 1.89
CA VAL A 83 9.34 7.93 1.28
C VAL A 83 8.26 7.42 2.22
N PHE A 84 8.43 6.22 2.79
CA PHE A 84 7.48 5.63 3.73
C PHE A 84 7.24 6.55 4.94
N LEU A 85 8.29 7.15 5.50
CA LEU A 85 8.19 8.05 6.65
C LEU A 85 7.49 9.38 6.32
N THR A 86 7.37 9.76 5.05
CA THR A 86 6.59 10.93 4.62
C THR A 86 5.10 10.66 4.48
N LEU A 87 4.69 9.38 4.47
CA LEU A 87 3.29 9.01 4.33
C LEU A 87 2.48 9.43 5.57
N HIS A 88 1.19 9.69 5.34
CA HIS A 88 0.31 10.20 6.38
C HIS A 88 0.08 9.16 7.49
N ASN A 89 -0.04 9.62 8.74
CA ASN A 89 -0.35 8.75 9.88
C ASN A 89 -1.58 9.27 10.65
N ASN A 90 -2.73 8.66 10.39
CA ASN A 90 -3.99 8.98 11.07
C ASN A 90 -4.03 8.50 12.54
N HIS A 91 -2.97 7.86 13.02
CA HIS A 91 -2.89 7.30 14.38
C HIS A 91 -1.86 7.99 15.26
N GLY A 92 -1.22 9.08 14.82
CA GLY A 92 -0.10 9.72 15.51
C GLY A 92 -0.39 10.25 16.92
N SER A 93 -1.65 10.56 17.25
CA SER A 93 -2.08 11.00 18.59
C SER A 93 -2.50 9.86 19.53
N ASN A 94 -2.55 8.62 19.04
CA ASN A 94 -3.00 7.49 19.83
C ASN A 94 -1.82 6.87 20.60
N ALA A 95 -1.98 6.70 21.92
CA ALA A 95 -0.96 6.13 22.80
C ALA A 95 -0.46 4.73 22.35
N ARG A 96 -1.26 3.97 21.58
CA ARG A 96 -0.85 2.67 21.02
C ARG A 96 0.19 2.78 19.90
N TYR A 97 0.33 3.98 19.31
CA TYR A 97 1.18 4.27 18.16
C TYR A 97 2.19 5.41 18.44
N SER A 98 2.47 5.68 19.71
CA SER A 98 3.38 6.76 20.13
C SER A 98 4.86 6.36 20.10
N ASP A 99 5.17 5.06 20.20
CA ASP A 99 6.51 4.50 20.07
C ASP A 99 6.96 4.37 18.60
N GLY A 100 8.25 4.19 18.35
CA GLY A 100 8.79 4.11 16.98
C GLY A 100 8.12 2.99 16.15
N ALA A 101 8.00 1.80 16.73
CA ALA A 101 7.29 0.66 16.18
C ALA A 101 5.83 0.99 15.83
N GLY A 102 5.14 1.66 16.75
CA GLY A 102 3.76 2.07 16.57
C GLY A 102 3.59 3.14 15.52
N LYS A 103 4.50 4.12 15.40
CA LYS A 103 4.43 5.11 14.32
C LYS A 103 4.48 4.45 12.95
N LEU A 104 5.38 3.50 12.74
CA LEU A 104 5.48 2.75 11.48
C LEU A 104 4.20 1.95 11.22
N ALA A 105 3.68 1.23 12.22
CA ALA A 105 2.43 0.48 12.09
C ALA A 105 1.21 1.38 11.82
N GLY A 106 1.18 2.58 12.40
CA GLY A 106 0.14 3.58 12.16
C GLY A 106 0.17 4.12 10.73
N ILE A 107 1.37 4.41 10.21
CA ILE A 107 1.56 4.79 8.79
C ILE A 107 1.09 3.65 7.88
N ALA A 108 1.58 2.43 8.10
CA ALA A 108 1.19 1.28 7.28
C ALA A 108 -0.33 1.07 7.31
N ARG A 109 -0.96 1.16 8.49
CA ARG A 109 -2.42 1.01 8.63
C ARG A 109 -3.21 2.11 7.92
N THR A 110 -2.67 3.33 7.87
CA THR A 110 -3.33 4.47 7.22
C THR A 110 -3.30 4.33 5.70
N ASN A 111 -2.22 3.81 5.13
CA ASN A 111 -1.96 3.85 3.68
C ASN A 111 -2.06 2.49 2.99
N ALA A 112 -2.19 1.40 3.75
CA ALA A 112 -2.24 0.08 3.15
C ALA A 112 -3.59 -0.17 2.47
N MET A 113 -3.51 -0.53 1.20
CA MET A 113 -4.67 -0.91 0.38
C MET A 113 -4.75 -2.43 0.26
N PRO A 114 -5.97 -3.00 0.11
CA PRO A 114 -6.12 -4.40 -0.24
C PRO A 114 -5.38 -4.69 -1.56
N SER A 115 -4.33 -5.50 -1.51
CA SER A 115 -3.48 -5.82 -2.67
C SER A 115 -3.93 -7.12 -3.34
N GLY A 116 -5.21 -7.18 -3.74
CA GLY A 116 -5.82 -8.33 -4.42
C GLY A 116 -5.90 -9.61 -3.57
N SER A 117 -6.93 -10.42 -3.81
CA SER A 117 -7.10 -11.74 -3.21
C SER A 117 -6.72 -12.84 -4.20
N PHE A 118 -5.66 -13.58 -3.90
CA PHE A 118 -5.62 -14.99 -4.30
C PHE A 118 -6.22 -15.78 -3.12
N VAL A 119 -7.14 -16.69 -3.44
CA VAL A 119 -7.95 -17.45 -2.48
C VAL A 119 -7.07 -17.93 -1.31
N GLY A 120 -7.37 -17.47 -0.09
CA GLY A 120 -6.75 -17.93 1.16
C GLY A 120 -5.93 -16.91 1.95
N HIS A 121 -5.41 -15.83 1.33
CA HIS A 121 -4.59 -14.83 2.04
C HIS A 121 -4.80 -13.41 1.51
N PRO A 122 -5.58 -12.55 2.20
CA PRO A 122 -5.66 -11.14 1.83
C PRO A 122 -4.35 -10.45 2.21
N HIS A 123 -3.54 -10.11 1.22
CA HIS A 123 -2.36 -9.27 1.43
C HIS A 123 -2.78 -7.81 1.35
N ALA A 124 -2.32 -7.00 2.30
CA ALA A 124 -2.37 -5.54 2.18
C ALA A 124 -0.98 -5.03 1.77
N GLY A 125 -0.94 -3.98 0.95
CA GLY A 125 0.29 -3.39 0.45
C GLY A 125 0.34 -1.89 0.73
N VAL A 126 1.52 -1.40 1.10
CA VAL A 126 1.82 0.04 1.08
C VAL A 126 2.47 0.34 -0.26
N PHE A 127 1.95 1.31 -1.00
CA PHE A 127 2.38 1.69 -2.34
C PHE A 127 3.14 3.01 -2.32
#